data_AF-A0A3N5VHH7-F1
#
_entry.id   AF-A0A3N5VHH7-F1
#
_cell.length_a   1.000
_cell.length_b   1.000
_cell.length_c   1.000
_cell.angle_alpha   90.00
_cell.angle_beta   90.00
_cell.angle_gamma   90.00
#
_symmetry.space_group_name_H-M   'P 1'
#
loop_
_entity.id
_entity.type
_entity.pdbx_description
1 polymer ?
#
loop_
_entity_poly.entity_id
_entity_poly.type
_entity_poly.pdbx_seq_one_letter_code
_entity_poly.pdbx_strand_id
1 'polypeptide(L)'
;MTKQVVYSSSPEDFFYMDVNVPCQAACPAATNIPAYIRALFEGRYDGSYSINHMANLLPGVLGRVCSRPCEDKCRHGEPELGRPVNICHIKRAAADLRRKGPPPEPGPFASLGKKVAVVGAGPAGLAAAHDLATLGVAVTLYEAFEKGGGMLRYGIPEFRLPREVLEEEIDYVGRKGAVLKTGVRVGIDIAIKDLLEEYDAVL
;
A
#
# COMPACT_ATOMS: atom_id res chain seq x y z
N MET A 1 13.62 15.76 -21.33
CA MET A 1 13.21 14.60 -22.14
C MET A 1 13.04 13.40 -21.23
N THR A 2 11.81 13.08 -20.86
CA THR A 2 11.48 11.86 -20.12
C THR A 2 11.71 10.67 -21.05
N LYS A 3 12.67 9.79 -20.72
CA LYS A 3 12.84 8.55 -21.46
C LYS A 3 11.55 7.73 -21.34
N GLN A 4 11.04 7.27 -22.48
CA GLN A 4 9.90 6.35 -22.50
C GLN A 4 10.32 5.07 -21.77
N VAL A 5 9.74 4.82 -20.60
CA VAL A 5 9.93 3.56 -19.88
C VAL A 5 9.14 2.50 -20.65
N VAL A 6 9.87 1.58 -21.29
CA VAL A 6 9.29 0.43 -21.96
C VAL A 6 9.43 -0.75 -21.02
N TYR A 7 8.31 -1.24 -20.49
CA TYR A 7 8.28 -2.50 -19.76
C TYR A 7 8.30 -3.64 -20.77
N SER A 8 9.09 -4.67 -20.49
CA SER A 8 9.06 -5.86 -21.33
C SER A 8 7.70 -6.55 -21.23
N SER A 9 7.18 -6.98 -22.37
CA SER A 9 6.00 -7.84 -22.49
C SER A 9 6.37 -9.29 -22.86
N SER A 10 7.67 -9.61 -22.94
CA SER A 10 8.16 -10.94 -23.27
C SER A 10 7.87 -11.92 -22.12
N PRO A 11 7.22 -13.07 -22.38
CA PRO A 11 7.04 -14.14 -21.39
C PRO A 11 8.35 -14.60 -20.75
N GLU A 12 9.45 -14.60 -21.51
CA GLU A 12 10.78 -15.00 -21.06
C GLU A 12 11.31 -14.09 -19.94
N ASP A 13 11.06 -12.78 -20.03
CA ASP A 13 11.48 -11.82 -19.01
C ASP A 13 10.68 -11.98 -17.71
N PHE A 14 9.38 -12.28 -17.78
CA PHE A 14 8.57 -12.58 -16.60
C PHE A 14 9.02 -13.89 -15.93
N PHE A 15 9.28 -14.94 -16.72
CA PHE A 15 9.84 -16.18 -16.22
C PHE A 15 11.21 -15.97 -15.58
N TYR A 16 12.06 -15.16 -16.20
CA TYR A 16 13.37 -14.83 -15.65
C TYR A 16 13.26 -14.14 -14.29
N MET A 17 12.36 -13.16 -14.14
CA MET A 17 12.14 -12.45 -12.88
C MET A 17 11.57 -13.37 -11.79
N ASP A 18 10.66 -14.28 -12.15
CA ASP A 18 10.09 -15.25 -11.21
C ASP A 18 11.16 -16.18 -10.64
N VAL A 19 12.02 -16.72 -11.51
CA VAL A 19 13.11 -17.63 -11.11
C VAL A 19 14.25 -16.89 -10.38
N ASN A 20 14.58 -15.67 -10.81
CA ASN A 20 15.75 -14.96 -10.31
C ASN A 20 15.49 -14.02 -9.14
N VAL A 21 14.24 -13.61 -8.94
CA VAL A 21 13.82 -12.77 -7.82
C VAL A 21 12.60 -13.39 -7.12
N PRO A 22 12.74 -14.62 -6.59
CA PRO A 22 11.60 -15.42 -6.11
C PRO A 22 10.87 -14.76 -4.93
N CYS A 23 11.58 -13.94 -4.13
CA CYS A 23 10.95 -13.18 -3.05
C CYS A 23 9.98 -12.10 -3.57
N GLN A 24 10.31 -11.44 -4.69
CA GLN A 24 9.44 -10.43 -5.30
C GLN A 24 8.24 -11.09 -5.98
N ALA A 25 8.46 -12.19 -6.70
CA ALA A 25 7.37 -12.93 -7.34
C ALA A 25 6.39 -13.54 -6.33
N ALA A 26 6.88 -14.00 -5.17
CA ALA A 26 6.05 -14.49 -4.08
C ALA A 26 5.30 -13.40 -3.33
N CYS A 27 5.65 -12.12 -3.50
CA CYS A 27 4.95 -11.02 -2.85
C CYS A 27 3.65 -10.70 -3.60
N PRO A 28 2.46 -10.76 -2.96
CA PRO A 28 1.21 -10.44 -3.64
C PRO A 28 1.13 -9.01 -4.18
N ALA A 29 1.89 -8.09 -3.58
CA ALA A 29 2.01 -6.71 -4.02
C ALA A 29 3.15 -6.50 -5.04
N ALA A 30 3.86 -7.56 -5.45
CA ALA A 30 5.03 -7.49 -6.34
C ALA A 30 6.09 -6.45 -5.91
N THR A 31 6.25 -6.23 -4.60
CA THR A 31 7.17 -5.23 -4.06
C THR A 31 8.61 -5.54 -4.49
N ASN A 32 9.34 -4.52 -4.95
CA ASN A 32 10.75 -4.67 -5.32
C ASN A 32 11.65 -4.85 -4.08
N ILE A 33 11.67 -6.09 -3.59
CA ILE A 33 12.35 -6.49 -2.36
C ILE A 33 13.86 -6.26 -2.41
N PRO A 34 14.59 -6.68 -3.46
CA PRO A 34 16.02 -6.44 -3.54
C PRO A 34 16.37 -4.96 -3.48
N ALA A 35 15.61 -4.11 -4.18
CA ALA A 35 15.89 -2.68 -4.25
C ALA A 35 15.70 -1.98 -2.89
N TYR A 36 14.62 -2.26 -2.15
CA TYR A 36 14.43 -1.60 -0.86
C TYR A 36 15.39 -2.13 0.20
N ILE A 37 15.75 -3.42 0.16
CA ILE A 37 16.77 -3.98 1.07
C ILE A 37 18.10 -3.29 0.81
N ARG A 38 18.49 -3.14 -0.47
CA ARG A 38 19.72 -2.45 -0.85
C ARG A 38 19.73 -0.99 -0.39
N ALA A 39 18.62 -0.27 -0.61
CA ALA A 39 18.50 1.12 -0.17
C ALA A 39 18.63 1.25 1.36
N LEU A 40 18.05 0.32 2.13
CA LEU A 40 18.18 0.31 3.59
C LEU A 40 19.61 0.03 4.03
N PHE A 41 20.28 -0.95 3.39
CA PHE A 41 21.69 -1.27 3.66
C PHE A 41 22.62 -0.08 3.43
N GLU A 42 22.31 0.75 2.42
CA GLU A 42 23.05 1.98 2.10
C GLU A 42 22.68 3.17 3.01
N GLY A 43 21.86 2.98 4.05
CA GLY A 43 21.39 4.03 4.94
C GLY A 43 20.35 4.97 4.31
N ARG A 44 19.84 4.65 3.12
CA ARG A 44 18.81 5.44 2.40
C ARG A 44 17.41 5.02 2.86
N TYR A 45 17.09 5.24 4.14
CA TYR A 45 15.82 4.78 4.74
C TYR A 45 14.58 5.36 4.05
N ASP A 46 14.58 6.66 3.74
CA ASP A 46 13.50 7.31 2.99
C ASP A 46 13.32 6.65 1.61
N GLY A 47 14.42 6.39 0.91
CA GLY A 47 14.40 5.72 -0.40
C GLY A 47 13.89 4.28 -0.30
N SER A 48 14.28 3.54 0.74
CA SER A 48 13.77 2.19 1.01
C SER A 48 12.26 2.19 1.26
N TYR A 49 11.77 3.13 2.07
CA TYR A 49 10.34 3.29 2.32
C TYR A 49 9.56 3.67 1.06
N SER A 50 10.08 4.62 0.27
CA SER A 50 9.46 5.02 -1.01
C SER A 50 9.39 3.88 -2.02
N ILE A 51 10.44 3.05 -2.13
CA ILE A 51 10.42 1.86 -3.01
C ILE A 51 9.33 0.86 -2.58
N ASN A 52 9.11 0.68 -1.27
CA ASN A 52 7.99 -0.14 -0.79
C ASN A 52 6.64 0.47 -1.21
N HIS A 53 6.47 1.79 -1.03
CA HIS A 53 5.25 2.53 -1.39
C HIS A 53 4.88 2.49 -2.87
N MET A 54 5.84 2.23 -3.76
CA MET A 54 5.55 2.10 -5.20
C MET A 54 4.56 0.97 -5.51
N ALA A 55 4.53 -0.08 -4.70
CA ALA A 55 3.69 -1.26 -4.94
C ALA A 55 2.82 -1.64 -3.73
N ASN A 56 3.20 -1.20 -2.53
CA ASN A 56 2.52 -1.52 -1.29
C ASN A 56 2.15 -0.24 -0.54
N LEU A 57 0.85 0.02 -0.40
CA LEU A 57 0.33 1.20 0.26
C LEU A 57 0.68 1.32 1.75
N LEU A 58 0.87 0.20 2.46
CA LEU A 58 1.02 0.20 3.91
C LEU A 58 2.32 -0.50 4.36
N PRO A 59 3.52 0.01 4.02
CA PRO A 59 4.78 -0.65 4.37
C PRO A 59 5.01 -0.80 5.88
N GLY A 60 4.66 0.20 6.68
CA GLY A 60 4.78 0.21 8.14
C GLY A 60 3.86 -0.80 8.81
N VAL A 61 2.62 -0.92 8.34
CA VAL A 61 1.68 -1.98 8.76
C VAL A 61 2.19 -3.34 8.32
N LEU A 62 2.49 -3.54 7.02
CA LEU A 62 2.95 -4.85 6.52
C LEU A 62 4.30 -5.27 7.09
N GLY A 63 5.17 -4.35 7.51
CA GLY A 63 6.39 -4.68 8.24
C GLY A 63 6.13 -5.34 9.61
N ARG A 64 4.89 -5.25 10.12
CA ARG A 64 4.47 -5.78 11.42
C ARG A 64 3.55 -7.00 11.30
N VAL A 65 2.64 -7.00 10.33
CA VAL A 65 1.54 -7.99 10.26
C VAL A 65 1.52 -8.83 8.98
N CYS A 66 2.47 -8.68 8.06
CA CYS A 66 2.53 -9.48 6.85
C CYS A 66 2.73 -10.98 7.17
N SER A 67 2.10 -11.85 6.37
CA SER A 67 2.27 -13.31 6.41
C SER A 67 3.60 -13.79 5.83
N ARG A 68 4.38 -12.90 5.22
CA ARG A 68 5.77 -13.11 4.74
C ARG A 68 5.94 -14.21 3.67
N PRO A 69 5.06 -14.31 2.65
CA PRO A 69 5.22 -15.33 1.60
C PRO A 69 6.56 -15.18 0.82
N CYS A 70 7.13 -13.98 0.82
CA CYS A 70 8.43 -13.69 0.23
C CYS A 70 9.61 -14.31 1.00
N GLU A 71 9.49 -14.56 2.30
CA GLU A 71 10.53 -15.21 3.10
C GLU A 71 10.56 -16.72 2.84
N ASP A 72 9.40 -17.35 2.65
CA ASP A 72 9.29 -18.78 2.29
C ASP A 72 9.94 -19.12 0.95
N LYS A 73 9.98 -18.16 0.02
CA LYS A 73 10.60 -18.29 -1.31
C LYS A 73 11.97 -17.62 -1.40
N CYS A 74 12.53 -17.17 -0.27
CA CYS A 74 13.82 -16.50 -0.29
C CYS A 74 14.94 -17.48 -0.68
N ARG A 75 15.71 -17.15 -1.71
CA ARG A 75 16.88 -17.94 -2.15
C ARG A 75 17.87 -18.24 -1.02
N HIS A 76 18.09 -17.31 -0.10
CA HIS A 76 18.98 -17.53 1.06
C HIS A 76 18.46 -18.60 2.04
N GLY A 77 17.19 -18.97 1.95
CA GLY A 77 16.59 -20.06 2.72
C GLY A 77 16.79 -21.45 2.11
N GLU A 78 17.44 -21.56 0.95
CA GLU A 78 17.79 -22.86 0.38
C GLU A 78 18.77 -23.61 1.31
N PRO A 79 18.71 -24.96 1.39
CA PRO A 79 19.47 -25.74 2.36
C PRO A 79 20.97 -25.46 2.40
N GLU A 80 21.56 -25.11 1.25
CA GLU A 80 22.99 -24.85 1.10
C GLU A 80 23.39 -23.41 1.47
N LEU A 81 22.43 -22.47 1.51
CA LEU A 81 22.67 -21.04 1.68
C LEU A 81 22.31 -20.53 3.08
N GLY A 82 21.46 -21.25 3.80
CA GLY A 82 21.17 -20.99 5.21
C GLY A 82 19.73 -20.55 5.46
N ARG A 83 19.56 -19.41 6.13
CA ARG A 83 18.25 -18.92 6.58
C ARG A 83 17.71 -17.83 5.64
N PRO A 84 16.39 -17.76 5.43
CA PRO A 84 15.75 -16.66 4.73
C PRO A 84 16.16 -15.29 5.29
N VAL A 85 16.22 -14.30 4.41
CA VAL A 85 16.36 -12.90 4.81
C VAL A 85 15.11 -12.47 5.59
N ASN A 86 15.27 -11.68 6.65
CA ASN A 86 14.16 -11.14 7.44
C ASN A 86 13.51 -9.93 6.75
N ILE A 87 12.93 -10.19 5.57
CA ILE A 87 12.38 -9.22 4.62
C ILE A 87 11.30 -8.34 5.28
N CYS A 88 10.44 -8.93 6.11
CA CYS A 88 9.36 -8.24 6.81
C CYS A 88 9.91 -7.25 7.84
N HIS A 89 10.92 -7.63 8.65
CA HIS A 89 11.50 -6.71 9.62
C HIS A 89 12.36 -5.63 8.96
N ILE A 90 12.99 -5.91 7.81
CA ILE A 90 13.66 -4.86 7.04
C ILE A 90 12.66 -3.82 6.53
N LYS A 91 11.48 -4.26 6.05
CA LYS A 91 10.39 -3.35 5.67
C LYS A 91 9.93 -2.49 6.86
N ARG A 92 9.80 -3.10 8.03
CA ARG A 92 9.53 -2.36 9.27
C ARG A 92 10.64 -1.35 9.57
N ALA A 93 11.91 -1.75 9.49
CA ALA A 93 13.03 -0.86 9.75
C ALA A 93 13.05 0.32 8.77
N ALA A 94 12.74 0.11 7.50
CA ALA A 94 12.60 1.18 6.52
C ALA A 94 11.51 2.18 6.92
N ALA A 95 10.36 1.68 7.38
CA ALA A 95 9.28 2.51 7.87
C ALA A 95 9.65 3.25 9.17
N ASP A 96 10.30 2.59 10.12
CA ASP A 96 10.59 3.15 11.45
C ASP A 96 11.77 4.14 11.42
N LEU A 97 12.77 3.93 10.55
CA LEU A 97 14.00 4.74 10.45
C LEU A 97 13.91 5.90 9.43
N ARG A 98 12.87 5.94 8.61
CA ARG A 98 12.68 7.06 7.67
C ARG A 98 12.60 8.38 8.42
N ARG A 99 13.00 9.47 7.77
CA ARG A 99 12.70 10.80 8.29
C ARG A 99 11.19 11.00 8.18
N LYS A 100 10.58 11.49 9.26
CA LYS A 100 9.21 11.98 9.22
C LYS A 100 9.23 13.27 8.40
N GLY A 101 8.99 13.13 7.11
CA GLY A 101 8.98 14.22 6.13
C GLY A 101 7.60 14.84 5.98
N PRO A 102 7.50 15.90 5.16
CA PRO A 102 6.21 16.49 4.81
C PRO A 102 5.29 15.43 4.14
N PRO A 103 3.97 15.69 4.10
CA PRO A 103 3.02 14.95 3.29
C PRO A 103 3.57 14.55 1.91
N PRO A 104 3.18 13.38 1.37
CA PRO A 104 3.37 13.15 -0.06
C PRO A 104 2.71 14.28 -0.84
N GLU A 105 3.36 14.70 -1.92
CA GLU A 105 2.77 15.66 -2.83
C GLU A 105 1.48 15.07 -3.46
N PRO A 106 0.53 15.93 -3.86
CA PRO A 106 -0.62 15.50 -4.65
C PRO A 106 -0.18 14.60 -5.81
N GLY A 107 -1.05 13.67 -6.21
CA GLY A 107 -0.79 12.82 -7.37
C GLY A 107 -0.37 13.66 -8.59
N PRO A 108 0.52 13.14 -9.45
CA PRO A 108 1.10 13.92 -10.55
C PRO A 108 0.08 14.28 -11.64
N PHE A 109 -1.15 13.78 -11.54
CA PHE A 109 -2.19 13.93 -12.54
C PHE A 109 -3.14 15.06 -12.16
N ALA A 110 -3.52 15.86 -13.15
CA ALA A 110 -4.60 16.83 -13.01
C ALA A 110 -5.94 16.12 -12.73
N SER A 111 -6.88 16.86 -12.17
CA SER A 111 -8.24 16.35 -11.96
C SER A 111 -8.84 15.80 -13.26
N LEU A 112 -9.39 14.59 -13.19
CA LEU A 112 -10.12 13.97 -14.29
C LEU A 112 -11.59 14.42 -14.36
N GLY A 113 -12.05 15.23 -13.40
CA GLY A 113 -13.46 15.63 -13.30
C GLY A 113 -14.41 14.46 -13.00
N LYS A 114 -13.88 13.34 -12.51
CA LYS A 114 -14.61 12.13 -12.14
C LYS A 114 -14.67 11.98 -10.63
N LYS A 115 -15.80 11.48 -10.12
CA LYS A 115 -16.02 11.22 -8.69
C LYS A 115 -16.38 9.77 -8.43
N VAL A 116 -15.74 9.16 -7.44
CA VAL A 116 -15.97 7.76 -7.04
C VAL A 116 -16.25 7.68 -5.54
N ALA A 117 -17.28 6.93 -5.17
CA ALA A 117 -17.53 6.54 -3.78
C ALA A 117 -16.93 5.17 -3.50
N VAL A 118 -16.32 4.99 -2.33
CA VAL A 118 -15.78 3.72 -1.87
C VAL A 118 -16.42 3.37 -0.53
N VAL A 119 -17.04 2.21 -0.42
CA VAL A 119 -17.73 1.76 0.79
C VAL A 119 -16.78 0.90 1.63
N GLY A 120 -16.40 1.42 2.78
CA GLY A 120 -15.49 0.84 3.75
C GLY A 120 -14.07 1.38 3.64
N ALA A 121 -13.49 1.79 4.77
CA ALA A 121 -12.11 2.28 4.86
C ALA A 121 -11.14 1.20 5.36
N GLY A 122 -11.37 -0.06 4.96
CA GLY A 122 -10.42 -1.16 5.17
C GLY A 122 -9.25 -1.14 4.18
N PRO A 123 -8.35 -2.15 4.22
CA PRO A 123 -7.20 -2.23 3.30
C PRO A 123 -7.56 -2.08 1.82
N ALA A 124 -8.63 -2.75 1.37
CA ALA A 124 -9.09 -2.70 -0.02
C ALA A 124 -9.59 -1.30 -0.41
N GLY A 125 -10.42 -0.67 0.43
CA GLY A 125 -10.93 0.68 0.18
C GLY A 125 -9.83 1.73 0.20
N LEU A 126 -8.89 1.63 1.14
CA LEU A 126 -7.72 2.51 1.21
C LEU A 126 -6.83 2.37 -0.03
N ALA A 127 -6.60 1.15 -0.52
CA ALA A 127 -5.85 0.90 -1.76
C ALA A 127 -6.55 1.50 -2.98
N ALA A 128 -7.85 1.24 -3.14
CA ALA A 128 -8.63 1.81 -4.24
C ALA A 128 -8.62 3.34 -4.20
N ALA A 129 -8.83 3.94 -3.02
CA ALA A 129 -8.83 5.39 -2.88
C ALA A 129 -7.45 6.00 -3.17
N HIS A 130 -6.38 5.37 -2.71
CA HIS A 130 -5.02 5.82 -3.01
C HIS A 130 -4.75 5.84 -4.52
N ASP A 131 -5.06 4.75 -5.22
CA ASP A 131 -4.76 4.62 -6.65
C ASP A 131 -5.62 5.56 -7.50
N LEU A 132 -6.93 5.61 -7.22
CA LEU A 132 -7.85 6.52 -7.90
C LEU A 132 -7.51 8.00 -7.65
N ALA A 133 -7.21 8.38 -6.39
CA ALA A 133 -6.81 9.74 -6.07
C ALA A 133 -5.46 10.10 -6.72
N THR A 134 -4.52 9.14 -6.79
CA THR A 134 -3.26 9.33 -7.51
C THR A 134 -3.52 9.66 -8.98
N LEU A 135 -4.50 9.01 -9.62
CA LEU A 135 -4.90 9.24 -11.02
C LEU A 135 -5.71 10.52 -11.24
N GLY A 136 -6.01 11.31 -10.21
CA GLY A 136 -6.77 12.56 -10.32
C GLY A 136 -8.30 12.39 -10.24
N VAL A 137 -8.78 11.26 -9.73
CA VAL A 137 -10.20 11.04 -9.43
C VAL A 137 -10.54 11.58 -8.05
N ALA A 138 -11.67 12.28 -7.90
CA ALA A 138 -12.17 12.71 -6.60
C ALA A 138 -12.80 11.51 -5.87
N VAL A 139 -12.18 11.04 -4.78
CA VAL A 139 -12.64 9.86 -4.05
C VAL A 139 -13.24 10.23 -2.69
N THR A 140 -14.40 9.68 -2.39
CA THR A 140 -14.98 9.72 -1.03
C THR A 140 -15.13 8.31 -0.47
N LEU A 141 -14.44 8.03 0.64
CA LEU A 141 -14.57 6.82 1.43
C LEU A 141 -15.68 6.99 2.47
N TYR A 142 -16.57 6.01 2.57
CA TYR A 142 -17.61 5.94 3.59
C TYR A 142 -17.31 4.80 4.56
N GLU A 143 -17.10 5.09 5.83
CA GLU A 143 -16.77 4.12 6.87
C GLU A 143 -17.83 4.10 7.95
N ALA A 144 -18.30 2.90 8.30
CA ALA A 144 -19.37 2.70 9.27
C ALA A 144 -18.91 2.94 10.72
N PHE A 145 -17.63 2.71 11.01
CA PHE A 145 -17.07 2.93 12.34
C PHE A 145 -16.45 4.32 12.50
N GLU A 146 -16.03 4.65 13.72
CA GLU A 146 -15.46 5.96 14.09
C GLU A 146 -14.17 6.31 13.33
N LYS A 147 -13.36 5.30 12.98
CA LYS A 147 -12.06 5.48 12.34
C LYS A 147 -11.85 4.48 11.20
N GLY A 148 -11.11 4.91 10.18
CA GLY A 148 -10.67 4.03 9.09
C GLY A 148 -9.65 2.98 9.55
N GLY A 149 -9.38 2.01 8.67
CA GLY A 149 -8.44 0.91 8.84
C GLY A 149 -9.08 -0.48 8.81
N GLY A 150 -10.41 -0.58 8.93
CA GLY A 150 -11.13 -1.85 8.91
C GLY A 150 -10.52 -2.89 9.87
N MET A 151 -10.28 -4.11 9.38
CA MET A 151 -9.69 -5.18 10.19
C MET A 151 -8.29 -4.87 10.73
N LEU A 152 -7.51 -3.96 10.11
CA LEU A 152 -6.23 -3.52 10.67
C LEU A 152 -6.43 -2.82 12.01
N ARG A 153 -7.50 -2.02 12.14
CA ARG A 153 -7.85 -1.35 13.39
C ARG A 153 -8.61 -2.27 14.32
N TYR A 154 -9.72 -2.84 13.85
CA TYR A 154 -10.70 -3.49 14.70
C TYR A 154 -10.41 -4.97 14.96
N GLY A 155 -9.55 -5.61 14.16
CA GLY A 155 -9.19 -7.02 14.31
C GLY A 155 -7.79 -7.27 14.88
N ILE A 156 -6.82 -6.39 14.61
CA ILE A 156 -5.44 -6.58 15.06
C ILE A 156 -5.21 -5.84 16.39
N PRO A 157 -4.77 -6.54 17.46
CA PRO A 157 -4.38 -5.93 18.73
C PRO A 157 -3.26 -4.90 18.58
N GLU A 158 -3.33 -3.85 19.39
CA GLU A 158 -2.41 -2.71 19.32
C GLU A 158 -0.94 -3.08 19.56
N PHE A 159 -0.66 -4.05 20.43
CA PHE A 159 0.72 -4.52 20.65
C PHE A 159 1.33 -5.20 19.40
N ARG A 160 0.50 -5.71 18.47
CA ARG A 160 0.96 -6.22 17.16
C ARG A 160 1.02 -5.12 16.12
N LEU A 161 0.03 -4.21 16.12
CA LEU A 161 -0.05 -3.09 15.20
C LEU A 161 -0.37 -1.79 15.96
N PRO A 162 0.67 -0.99 16.29
CA PRO A 162 0.48 0.27 17.00
C PRO A 162 -0.45 1.21 16.23
N ARG A 163 -1.37 1.87 16.94
CA ARG A 163 -2.37 2.75 16.30
C ARG A 163 -1.74 3.94 15.61
N GLU A 164 -0.65 4.45 16.16
CA GLU A 164 0.13 5.55 15.59
C GLU A 164 0.64 5.23 14.19
N VAL A 165 1.15 4.02 13.98
CA VAL A 165 1.66 3.56 12.67
C VAL A 165 0.52 3.42 11.67
N LEU A 166 -0.62 2.86 12.11
CA LEU A 166 -1.79 2.72 11.26
C LEU A 166 -2.38 4.09 10.88
N GLU A 167 -2.48 5.01 11.83
CA GLU A 167 -2.99 6.37 11.60
C GLU A 167 -2.09 7.14 10.65
N GLU A 168 -0.77 7.07 10.82
CA GLU A 168 0.19 7.70 9.91
C GLU A 168 0.03 7.23 8.45
N GLU A 169 -0.18 5.93 8.23
CA GLU A 169 -0.33 5.39 6.87
C GLU A 169 -1.73 5.60 6.27
N ILE A 170 -2.78 5.66 7.09
CA ILE A 170 -4.11 6.06 6.62
C ILE A 170 -4.10 7.55 6.23
N ASP A 171 -3.46 8.41 7.03
CA ASP A 171 -3.32 9.83 6.72
C ASP A 171 -2.57 10.07 5.41
N TYR A 172 -1.60 9.20 5.09
CA TYR A 172 -0.90 9.23 3.81
C TYR A 172 -1.87 9.07 2.62
N VAL A 173 -2.88 8.20 2.74
CA VAL A 173 -3.94 8.03 1.73
C VAL A 173 -4.79 9.30 1.61
N GLY A 174 -5.23 9.85 2.74
CA GLY A 174 -6.06 11.06 2.77
C GLY A 174 -5.36 12.27 2.14
N ARG A 175 -4.05 12.43 2.38
CA ARG A 175 -3.23 13.52 1.82
C ARG A 175 -3.16 13.52 0.28
N LYS A 176 -3.44 12.39 -0.38
CA LYS A 176 -3.53 12.33 -1.84
C LYS A 176 -4.85 12.85 -2.41
N GLY A 177 -5.78 13.30 -1.57
CA GLY A 177 -7.04 13.93 -1.99
C GLY A 177 -8.28 13.06 -1.80
N ALA A 178 -8.15 11.90 -1.15
CA ALA A 178 -9.30 11.09 -0.75
C ALA A 178 -9.96 11.67 0.52
N VAL A 179 -11.28 11.81 0.50
CA VAL A 179 -12.06 12.28 1.65
C VAL A 179 -12.59 11.07 2.41
N LEU A 180 -12.33 10.98 3.71
CA LEU A 180 -12.86 9.92 4.57
C LEU A 180 -14.02 10.45 5.42
N LYS A 181 -15.22 9.88 5.22
CA LYS A 181 -16.41 10.11 6.04
C LYS A 181 -16.63 8.92 6.96
N THR A 182 -16.42 9.11 8.26
CA THR A 182 -16.60 8.06 9.28
C THR A 182 -17.97 8.15 9.96
N GLY A 183 -18.39 7.08 10.64
CA GLY A 183 -19.69 6.99 11.29
C GLY A 183 -20.87 6.95 10.32
N VAL A 184 -20.65 6.57 9.05
CA VAL A 184 -21.68 6.50 8.02
C VAL A 184 -21.79 5.07 7.51
N ARG A 185 -22.93 4.43 7.81
CA ARG A 185 -23.23 3.08 7.35
C ARG A 185 -24.09 3.12 6.09
N VAL A 186 -23.45 2.86 4.96
CA VAL A 186 -24.15 2.70 3.67
C VAL A 186 -25.13 1.52 3.75
N GLY A 187 -26.35 1.73 3.26
CA GLY A 187 -27.50 0.84 3.38
C GLY A 187 -28.38 1.10 4.61
N ILE A 188 -27.93 1.91 5.57
CA ILE A 188 -28.72 2.34 6.74
C ILE A 188 -28.85 3.86 6.79
N ASP A 189 -27.73 4.57 6.85
CA ASP A 189 -27.70 6.04 6.96
C ASP A 189 -27.80 6.72 5.58
N ILE A 190 -27.29 6.05 4.53
CA ILE A 190 -27.34 6.50 3.13
C ILE A 190 -27.73 5.32 2.26
N ALA A 191 -28.65 5.48 1.32
CA ALA A 191 -29.00 4.40 0.41
C ALA A 191 -27.92 4.22 -0.66
N ILE A 192 -27.64 2.97 -1.06
CA ILE A 192 -26.70 2.67 -2.15
C ILE A 192 -27.13 3.35 -3.46
N LYS A 193 -28.46 3.46 -3.68
CA LYS A 193 -29.02 4.12 -4.85
C LYS A 193 -28.58 5.59 -4.94
N ASP A 194 -28.56 6.30 -3.82
CA ASP A 194 -28.14 7.71 -3.79
C ASP A 194 -26.68 7.86 -4.21
N LEU A 195 -25.82 6.93 -3.80
CA LEU A 195 -24.41 6.90 -4.21
C LEU A 195 -24.26 6.61 -5.71
N LEU A 196 -25.07 5.71 -6.27
CA LEU A 196 -25.04 5.39 -7.71
C LEU A 196 -25.56 6.54 -8.58
N GLU A 197 -26.45 7.39 -8.05
CA GLU A 197 -26.93 8.59 -8.73
C GLU A 197 -25.94 9.76 -8.57
N GLU A 198 -25.29 9.88 -7.42
CA GLU A 198 -24.35 10.96 -7.13
C GLU A 198 -22.96 10.73 -7.74
N TYR A 199 -22.44 9.50 -7.82
CA TYR A 199 -21.04 9.24 -8.22
C TYR A 199 -20.95 8.59 -9.60
N ASP A 200 -19.83 8.80 -10.31
CA ASP A 200 -19.58 8.13 -11.60
C ASP A 200 -19.36 6.61 -11.44
N ALA A 201 -18.88 6.18 -10.27
CA ALA A 201 -18.77 4.77 -9.88
C ALA A 201 -18.81 4.60 -8.35
N VAL A 202 -19.16 3.38 -7.93
CA VAL A 202 -19.16 2.95 -6.52
C VAL A 202 -18.38 1.65 -6.40
N LEU A 203 -17.47 1.58 -5.43
CA LEU A 203 -16.69 0.40 -5.05
C LEU A 203 -17.11 -0.12 -3.67
#